data_AF-A0A1B9ACL2-F1
#
_entry.id   AF-A0A1B9ACL2-F1
#
_cell.length_a   1.000
_cell.length_b   1.000
_cell.length_c   1.000
_cell.angle_alpha   90.00
_cell.angle_beta   90.00
_cell.angle_gamma   90.00
#
_symmetry.space_group_name_H-M   'P 1'
#
loop_
_entity.id
_entity.type
_entity.pdbx_description
1 polymer ?
#
loop_
_entity_poly.entity_id
_entity_poly.type
_entity_poly.pdbx_seq_one_letter_code
_entity_poly.pdbx_strand_id
1 'polypeptide(L)'
;MICFCEELDKKKYGLNDKVVILEGKETILKIYGLKSGQHLELIGIDTRLLTMFYRSLIPGVDWFIVVYDYKQFCSDPDIKEAIIWHELGHIDHPVEKDQHNVESEIRCDELAIKRGYKEGMKKVLDLTQSMARTLNNQLLADMTNERLMRMSG
;
A
#
# COMPACT_ATOMS: atom_id res chain seq x y z
N MET A 1 6.56 5.97 22.56
CA MET A 1 7.39 4.86 22.04
C MET A 1 6.69 4.35 20.80
N ILE A 2 7.33 4.41 19.63
CA ILE A 2 6.73 3.88 18.39
C ILE A 2 7.00 2.37 18.40
N CYS A 3 5.93 1.57 18.34
CA CYS A 3 6.05 0.12 18.28
C CYS A 3 6.17 -0.28 16.81
N PHE A 4 7.30 -0.89 16.45
CA PHE A 4 7.49 -1.47 15.12
C PHE A 4 6.86 -2.85 15.09
N CYS A 5 6.05 -3.11 14.07
CA CYS A 5 5.43 -4.41 13.86
C CYS A 5 6.40 -5.38 13.17
N GLU A 6 7.17 -4.88 12.21
CA GLU A 6 8.13 -5.66 11.44
C GLU A 6 9.27 -4.75 10.95
N GLU A 7 10.50 -5.26 10.95
CA GLU A 7 11.61 -4.69 10.19
C GLU A 7 11.81 -5.54 8.94
N LEU A 8 11.82 -4.92 7.76
CA LEU A 8 11.96 -5.66 6.51
C LEU A 8 13.37 -6.24 6.36
N ASP A 9 13.46 -7.51 6.01
CA ASP A 9 14.74 -8.19 5.78
C ASP A 9 15.47 -7.60 4.57
N LYS A 10 16.62 -6.96 4.83
CA LYS A 10 17.40 -6.28 3.79
C LYS A 10 17.81 -7.20 2.64
N LYS A 11 18.10 -8.47 2.91
CA LYS A 11 18.56 -9.41 1.88
C LYS A 11 17.42 -9.87 0.98
N LYS A 12 16.26 -10.17 1.56
CA LYS A 12 15.04 -10.58 0.85
C LYS A 12 14.56 -9.47 -0.08
N TYR A 13 14.53 -8.24 0.43
CA TYR A 13 14.00 -7.10 -0.32
C TYR A 13 15.06 -6.32 -1.12
N GLY A 14 16.35 -6.65 -0.97
CA GLY A 14 17.44 -5.97 -1.67
C GLY A 14 17.64 -4.53 -1.21
N LEU A 15 17.42 -4.24 0.07
CA LEU A 15 17.42 -2.90 0.64
C LEU A 15 18.78 -2.53 1.23
N ASN A 16 19.26 -1.33 0.92
CA ASN A 16 20.35 -0.69 1.66
C ASN A 16 19.81 0.05 2.89
N ASP A 17 18.64 0.65 2.71
CA ASP A 17 17.91 1.43 3.71
C ASP A 17 17.22 0.54 4.75
N LYS A 18 16.95 1.10 5.93
CA LYS A 18 16.13 0.48 6.97
C LYS A 18 14.66 0.86 6.77
N VAL A 19 13.86 -0.13 6.38
CA VAL A 19 12.41 0.00 6.20
C VAL A 19 11.69 -0.79 7.30
N VAL A 20 10.72 -0.17 7.96
CA VAL A 20 9.92 -0.82 9.01
C VAL A 20 8.43 -0.64 8.77
N ILE A 21 7.64 -1.63 9.18
CA ILE A 21 6.18 -1.60 9.18
C ILE A 21 5.70 -1.19 10.58
N LEU A 22 4.74 -0.28 10.63
CA LEU A 22 4.05 0.14 11.86
C LEU A 22 2.54 0.10 11.66
N GLU A 23 1.83 -0.26 12.72
CA GLU A 23 0.39 -0.07 12.80
C GLU A 23 0.06 1.36 13.22
N GLY A 24 -0.83 2.02 12.46
CA GLY A 24 -1.16 3.43 12.65
C GLY A 24 -2.61 3.78 12.33
N LYS A 25 -3.57 3.12 12.97
CA LYS A 25 -5.03 3.30 12.74
C LYS A 25 -5.45 4.76 12.64
N GLU A 26 -5.14 5.56 13.66
CA GLU A 26 -5.53 6.98 13.71
C GLU A 26 -4.84 7.81 12.62
N THR A 27 -3.59 7.50 12.28
CA THR A 27 -2.84 8.18 11.21
C THR A 27 -3.48 7.92 9.85
N ILE A 28 -3.81 6.66 9.57
CA ILE A 28 -4.54 6.25 8.37
C ILE A 28 -5.88 6.97 8.31
N LEU A 29 -6.72 6.83 9.36
CA LEU A 29 -8.05 7.44 9.35
C LEU A 29 -7.99 8.94 9.09
N LYS A 30 -7.09 9.65 9.77
CA LYS A 30 -6.93 11.10 9.61
C LYS A 30 -6.59 11.51 8.18
N ILE A 31 -5.65 10.83 7.53
CA ILE A 31 -5.19 11.24 6.19
C ILE A 31 -6.19 10.84 5.11
N TYR A 32 -6.85 9.69 5.24
CA TYR A 32 -7.93 9.31 4.35
C TYR A 32 -9.23 10.10 4.61
N GLY A 33 -9.25 11.03 5.58
CA GLY A 33 -10.42 11.85 5.91
C GLY A 33 -11.55 11.04 6.57
N LEU A 34 -11.23 9.89 7.15
CA LEU A 34 -12.17 8.96 7.75
C LEU A 34 -12.32 9.23 9.25
N LYS A 35 -13.56 9.15 9.74
CA LYS A 35 -13.89 9.49 11.13
C LYS A 35 -13.74 8.33 12.11
N SER A 36 -13.95 7.08 11.66
CA SER A 36 -13.83 5.91 12.52
C SER A 36 -13.60 4.62 11.73
N GLY A 37 -12.94 3.66 12.37
CA GLY A 37 -12.75 2.31 11.86
C GLY A 37 -14.04 1.52 11.67
N GLN A 38 -15.04 1.73 12.53
CA GLN A 38 -16.35 1.08 12.42
C GLN A 38 -17.04 1.43 11.09
N HIS A 39 -16.82 2.64 10.58
CA HIS A 39 -17.38 3.04 9.29
C HIS A 39 -16.79 2.22 8.14
N LEU A 40 -15.49 1.91 8.18
CA LEU A 40 -14.80 1.09 7.17
C LEU A 40 -15.37 -0.32 7.10
N GLU A 41 -15.59 -0.95 8.25
CA GLU A 41 -16.18 -2.28 8.35
C GLU A 41 -17.60 -2.31 7.81
N LEU A 42 -18.42 -1.30 8.15
CA LEU A 42 -19.81 -1.21 7.72
C LEU A 42 -19.97 -1.04 6.20
N ILE A 43 -19.05 -0.34 5.55
CA ILE A 43 -19.07 -0.14 4.10
C ILE A 43 -18.25 -1.21 3.34
N GLY A 44 -17.65 -2.16 4.06
CA GLY A 44 -16.93 -3.28 3.45
C GLY A 44 -15.60 -2.90 2.80
N ILE A 45 -14.91 -1.87 3.32
CA ILE A 45 -13.55 -1.55 2.85
C ILE A 45 -12.55 -2.51 3.46
N ASP A 46 -11.73 -3.11 2.58
CA ASP A 46 -10.64 -3.97 3.01
C ASP A 46 -9.50 -3.15 3.59
N THR A 47 -9.29 -3.27 4.90
CA THR A 47 -8.30 -2.48 5.64
C THR A 47 -6.85 -2.81 5.26
N ARG A 48 -6.60 -3.91 4.54
CA ARG A 48 -5.27 -4.24 4.02
C ARG A 48 -4.79 -3.25 2.96
N LEU A 49 -5.72 -2.60 2.25
CA LEU A 49 -5.40 -1.57 1.26
C LEU A 49 -5.02 -0.23 1.89
N LEU A 50 -5.32 -0.04 3.16
CA LEU A 50 -5.09 1.22 3.85
C LEU A 50 -3.66 1.25 4.36
N THR A 51 -2.76 1.58 3.44
CA THR A 51 -1.33 1.66 3.68
C THR A 51 -0.76 2.99 3.24
N MET A 52 0.41 3.32 3.78
CA MET A 52 1.14 4.52 3.41
C MET A 52 2.63 4.28 3.45
N PHE A 53 3.34 4.98 2.57
CA PHE A 53 4.78 4.96 2.54
C PHE A 53 5.36 6.35 2.74
N TYR A 54 6.25 6.50 3.73
CA TYR A 54 6.90 7.78 4.04
C TYR A 54 8.37 7.64 4.36
N ARG A 55 9.12 8.69 4.03
CA ARG A 55 10.47 8.87 4.57
C ARG A 55 10.40 9.19 6.06
N SER A 56 11.20 8.47 6.83
CA SER A 56 11.30 8.63 8.28
C SER A 56 12.14 9.86 8.66
N LEU A 57 11.73 10.52 9.73
CA LEU A 57 12.54 11.55 10.42
C LEU A 57 13.22 10.99 11.69
N ILE A 58 13.03 9.71 11.99
CA ILE A 58 13.59 9.04 13.17
C ILE A 58 15.00 8.57 12.85
N PRO A 59 16.01 8.94 13.66
CA PRO A 59 17.37 8.46 13.48
C PRO A 59 17.43 6.93 13.43
N GLY A 60 18.12 6.40 12.43
CA GLY A 60 18.32 4.96 12.26
C GLY A 60 17.16 4.21 11.63
N VAL A 61 16.11 4.89 11.16
CA VAL A 61 15.09 4.32 10.26
C VAL A 61 14.94 5.25 9.07
N ASP A 62 14.95 4.70 7.86
CA ASP A 62 14.92 5.49 6.62
C ASP A 62 13.50 5.63 6.07
N TRP A 63 12.70 4.56 6.16
CA TRP A 63 11.33 4.53 5.62
C TRP A 63 10.34 3.82 6.52
N PHE A 64 9.08 4.24 6.42
CA PHE A 64 7.95 3.63 7.09
C PHE A 64 6.91 3.15 6.08
N ILE A 65 6.47 1.90 6.26
CA ILE A 65 5.19 1.44 5.75
C ILE A 65 4.20 1.49 6.92
N VAL A 66 3.21 2.37 6.86
CA VAL A 66 2.16 2.47 7.88
C VAL A 66 0.96 1.66 7.40
N VAL A 67 0.49 0.72 8.20
CA VAL A 67 -0.70 -0.08 7.90
C VAL A 67 -1.81 0.19 8.91
N TYR A 68 -3.06 0.01 8.49
CA TYR A 68 -4.20 0.20 9.39
C TYR A 68 -4.28 -0.86 10.48
N ASP A 69 -4.29 -2.16 10.13
CA ASP A 69 -4.34 -3.26 11.09
C ASP A 69 -3.30 -4.31 10.66
N TYR A 70 -2.25 -4.47 11.47
CA TYR A 70 -1.11 -5.30 11.09
C TYR A 70 -1.47 -6.79 11.05
N LYS A 71 -2.38 -7.23 11.94
CA LYS A 71 -2.86 -8.62 11.95
C LYS A 71 -3.62 -8.93 10.66
N GLN A 72 -4.53 -8.04 10.26
CA GLN A 72 -5.28 -8.19 9.01
C GLN A 72 -4.37 -8.06 7.79
N PHE A 73 -3.39 -7.14 7.81
CA PHE A 73 -2.36 -7.02 6.78
C PHE A 73 -1.60 -8.34 6.56
N CYS A 74 -1.31 -9.10 7.62
CA CYS A 74 -0.62 -10.39 7.53
C CYS A 74 -1.52 -11.58 7.17
N SER A 75 -2.83 -11.39 7.00
CA SER A 75 -3.79 -12.49 6.82
C SER A 75 -3.71 -13.20 5.46
N ASP A 76 -3.21 -12.52 4.43
CA ASP A 76 -2.96 -13.09 3.10
C ASP A 76 -1.52 -12.76 2.70
N PRO A 77 -0.60 -13.76 2.72
CA PRO A 77 0.81 -13.53 2.41
C PRO A 77 1.05 -12.99 1.00
N ASP A 78 0.23 -13.36 0.04
CA ASP A 78 0.38 -12.96 -1.36
C ASP A 78 0.00 -11.48 -1.54
N ILE A 79 -1.11 -11.05 -0.91
CA ILE A 79 -1.49 -9.63 -0.83
C ILE A 79 -0.45 -8.83 -0.05
N LYS A 80 0.02 -9.34 1.11
CA LYS A 80 1.02 -8.67 1.94
C LYS A 80 2.28 -8.36 1.13
N GLU A 81 2.85 -9.37 0.48
CA GLU A 81 4.08 -9.21 -0.28
C GLU A 81 3.88 -8.32 -1.51
N ALA A 82 2.73 -8.44 -2.19
CA ALA A 82 2.36 -7.55 -3.27
C ALA A 82 2.38 -6.08 -2.83
N ILE A 83 1.73 -5.76 -1.70
CA ILE A 83 1.72 -4.40 -1.14
C ILE A 83 3.14 -3.98 -0.74
N ILE A 84 3.90 -4.81 -0.03
CA ILE A 84 5.27 -4.42 0.38
C ILE A 84 6.13 -4.07 -0.84
N TRP A 85 6.12 -4.90 -1.88
CA TRP A 85 6.89 -4.60 -3.09
C TRP A 85 6.38 -3.39 -3.85
N HIS A 86 5.07 -3.13 -3.85
CA HIS A 86 4.50 -1.89 -4.38
C HIS A 86 5.03 -0.68 -3.61
N GLU A 87 4.95 -0.69 -2.27
CA GLU A 87 5.39 0.44 -1.44
C GLU A 87 6.90 0.70 -1.59
N LEU A 88 7.71 -0.36 -1.71
CA LEU A 88 9.13 -0.21 -1.99
C LEU A 88 9.41 0.40 -3.37
N GLY A 89 8.49 0.25 -4.34
CA GLY A 89 8.58 0.90 -5.65
C GLY A 89 8.59 2.42 -5.57
N HIS A 90 7.93 2.99 -4.56
CA HIS A 90 7.91 4.45 -4.33
C HIS A 90 9.28 5.02 -3.89
N ILE A 91 10.26 4.17 -3.54
CA ILE A 91 11.65 4.62 -3.35
C ILE A 91 12.27 5.03 -4.69
N ASP A 92 12.07 4.22 -5.73
CA ASP A 92 12.64 4.43 -7.07
C ASP A 92 11.76 5.33 -7.95
N HIS A 93 10.47 5.39 -7.65
CA HIS A 93 9.45 6.14 -8.39
C HIS A 93 8.63 7.02 -7.44
N PRO A 94 9.24 8.03 -6.80
CA PRO A 94 8.55 8.87 -5.85
C PRO A 94 7.50 9.73 -6.56
N VAL A 95 6.31 9.77 -5.97
CA VAL A 95 5.23 10.68 -6.40
C VAL A 95 5.27 11.93 -5.51
N GLU A 96 5.34 13.10 -6.12
CA GLU A 96 5.23 14.36 -5.37
C GLU A 96 3.83 14.52 -4.76
N LYS A 97 3.77 15.22 -3.63
CA LYS A 97 2.50 15.56 -2.98
C LYS A 97 1.58 16.28 -3.97
N ASP A 98 0.32 15.85 -4.03
CA ASP A 98 -0.74 16.38 -4.90
C ASP A 98 -0.62 16.04 -6.40
N GLN A 99 0.30 15.14 -6.79
CA GLN A 99 0.33 14.57 -8.13
C GLN A 99 -0.33 13.19 -8.15
N HIS A 100 -1.37 13.03 -8.97
CA HIS A 100 -1.89 11.71 -9.32
C HIS A 100 -1.13 11.20 -10.54
N ASN A 101 -0.06 10.44 -10.30
CA ASN A 101 0.76 9.87 -11.36
C ASN A 101 0.49 8.36 -11.50
N VAL A 102 -0.51 8.02 -12.32
CA VAL A 102 -0.89 6.63 -12.61
C VAL A 102 0.27 5.81 -13.16
N GLU A 103 1.17 6.41 -13.94
CA GLU A 103 2.36 5.74 -14.46
C GLU A 103 3.35 5.37 -13.35
N SER A 104 3.44 6.18 -12.29
CA SER A 104 4.25 5.84 -11.11
C SER A 104 3.67 4.64 -10.38
N GLU A 105 2.35 4.64 -10.15
CA GLU A 105 1.62 3.51 -9.55
C GLU A 105 1.80 2.23 -10.37
N ILE A 106 1.73 2.33 -11.70
CA ILE A 106 1.98 1.21 -12.61
C ILE A 106 3.40 0.67 -12.44
N ARG A 107 4.42 1.53 -12.29
CA ARG A 107 5.80 1.07 -12.09
C ARG A 107 5.99 0.39 -10.73
N CYS A 108 5.32 0.88 -9.69
CA CYS A 108 5.27 0.23 -8.38
C CYS A 108 4.62 -1.16 -8.48
N ASP A 109 3.50 -1.30 -9.21
CA ASP A 109 2.87 -2.59 -9.48
C ASP A 109 3.79 -3.53 -10.26
N GLU A 110 4.46 -3.01 -11.29
CA GLU A 110 5.43 -3.77 -12.09
C GLU A 110 6.58 -4.31 -11.24
N LEU A 111 7.04 -3.58 -10.21
CA LEU A 111 8.05 -4.08 -9.29
C LEU A 111 7.55 -5.31 -8.54
N ALA A 112 6.34 -5.26 -7.96
CA ALA A 112 5.74 -6.41 -7.30
C ALA A 112 5.57 -7.62 -8.24
N ILE A 113 5.14 -7.36 -9.48
CA ILE A 113 4.99 -8.39 -10.52
C ILE A 113 6.34 -9.02 -10.88
N LYS A 114 7.39 -8.22 -11.11
CA LYS A 114 8.75 -8.69 -11.40
C LYS A 114 9.33 -9.53 -10.26
N ARG A 115 8.85 -9.36 -9.04
CA ARG A 115 9.23 -10.14 -7.85
C ARG A 115 8.40 -11.40 -7.63
N GLY A 116 7.45 -11.70 -8.53
CA GLY A 116 6.67 -12.94 -8.52
C GLY A 116 5.27 -12.81 -7.93
N TYR A 117 4.83 -11.60 -7.56
CA TYR A 117 3.56 -11.37 -6.87
C TYR A 117 2.45 -10.85 -7.79
N LYS A 118 2.37 -11.39 -9.02
CA LYS A 118 1.35 -10.98 -10.00
C LYS A 118 -0.08 -11.24 -9.51
N GLU A 119 -0.34 -12.42 -8.96
CA GLU A 119 -1.67 -12.76 -8.44
C GLU A 119 -2.02 -11.95 -7.18
N GLY A 120 -1.05 -11.74 -6.28
CA GLY A 120 -1.21 -10.85 -5.12
C GLY A 120 -1.57 -9.43 -5.56
N MET A 121 -0.87 -8.88 -6.55
CA MET A 121 -1.15 -7.55 -7.07
C MET A 121 -2.52 -7.46 -7.75
N LYS A 122 -2.93 -8.50 -8.48
CA LYS A 122 -4.26 -8.57 -9.07
C LYS A 122 -5.35 -8.50 -8.00
N LYS A 123 -5.20 -9.27 -6.91
CA LYS A 123 -6.13 -9.20 -5.76
C LYS A 123 -6.16 -7.80 -5.15
N VAL A 124 -5.00 -7.15 -4.98
CA VAL A 124 -4.91 -5.77 -4.46
C VAL A 124 -5.70 -4.81 -5.35
N LEU A 125 -5.54 -4.88 -6.67
CA LEU A 125 -6.28 -4.02 -7.61
C LEU A 125 -7.77 -4.35 -7.65
N ASP A 126 -8.17 -5.62 -7.60
CA ASP A 126 -9.58 -6.02 -7.54
C ASP A 126 -10.25 -5.47 -6.27
N LEU A 127 -9.57 -5.56 -5.12
CA LEU A 127 -10.04 -4.99 -3.86
C LEU A 127 -10.10 -3.45 -3.94
N THR A 128 -9.10 -2.81 -4.57
CA THR A 128 -9.05 -1.36 -4.76
C THR A 128 -10.21 -0.89 -5.64
N GLN A 129 -10.53 -1.64 -6.70
CA GLN A 129 -11.66 -1.37 -7.58
C GLN A 129 -13.00 -1.49 -6.85
N SER A 130 -13.12 -2.49 -5.97
CA SER A 130 -14.29 -2.66 -5.09
C SER A 130 -14.43 -1.46 -4.14
N MET A 131 -13.34 -1.06 -3.48
CA MET A 131 -13.30 0.11 -2.60
C MET A 131 -13.69 1.40 -3.34
N ALA A 132 -13.19 1.61 -4.57
CA ALA A 132 -13.53 2.76 -5.39
C ALA A 132 -15.03 2.85 -5.68
N ARG A 133 -15.66 1.71 -5.99
CA ARG A 133 -17.11 1.63 -6.22
C ARG A 133 -17.91 1.92 -4.96
N THR A 134 -17.54 1.31 -3.82
CA THR A 134 -18.16 1.56 -2.52
C THR A 134 -18.11 3.03 -2.13
N LEU A 135 -16.97 3.68 -2.37
CA LEU A 135 -16.76 5.09 -2.05
C LEU A 135 -17.34 6.05 -3.11
N ASN A 136 -17.89 5.53 -4.21
CA ASN A 136 -18.30 6.30 -5.38
C ASN A 136 -17.18 7.26 -5.86
N ASN A 137 -15.94 6.78 -5.83
CA ASN A 137 -14.75 7.56 -6.17
C ASN A 137 -14.31 7.22 -7.61
N GLN A 138 -14.77 8.04 -8.56
CA GLN A 138 -14.50 7.83 -9.99
C GLN A 138 -13.01 7.90 -10.33
N LEU A 139 -12.27 8.86 -9.74
CA LEU A 139 -10.84 9.00 -9.98
C LEU A 139 -10.07 7.74 -9.58
N LEU A 140 -10.36 7.20 -8.39
CA LEU A 140 -9.74 5.95 -7.94
C LEU A 140 -10.10 4.79 -8.87
N ALA A 141 -11.37 4.70 -9.29
CA ALA A 141 -11.81 3.65 -10.21
C ALA A 141 -11.09 3.72 -11.56
N ASP A 142 -10.94 4.92 -12.14
CA ASP A 142 -10.28 5.11 -13.44
C ASP A 142 -8.79 4.75 -13.36
N MET A 143 -8.09 5.21 -12.31
CA MET A 143 -6.69 4.85 -12.07
C MET A 143 -6.50 3.34 -11.86
N THR A 144 -7.39 2.69 -11.10
CA THR A 144 -7.32 1.23 -10.89
C THR A 144 -7.57 0.45 -12.18
N ASN A 145 -8.50 0.89 -13.02
CA ASN A 145 -8.76 0.26 -14.33
C ASN A 145 -7.54 0.35 -15.25
N GLU A 146 -6.85 1.48 -15.29
CA GLU A 146 -5.63 1.65 -16.09
C GLU A 146 -4.52 0.69 -15.64
N ARG A 147 -4.29 0.58 -14.33
CA ARG A 147 -3.35 -0.39 -13.74
C ARG A 147 -3.71 -1.83 -14.10
N LEU A 148 -4.99 -2.21 -13.99
CA LEU A 148 -5.48 -3.56 -14.36
C LEU A 148 -5.27 -3.88 -15.85
N MET A 149 -5.51 -2.92 -16.73
CA MET A 149 -5.28 -3.08 -18.17
C MET A 149 -3.80 -3.35 -18.46
N ARG A 150 -2.90 -2.64 -17.79
CA ARG A 150 -1.45 -2.81 -17.98
C ARG A 150 -0.92 -4.16 -17.49
N MET A 151 -1.55 -4.78 -16.48
CA MET A 151 -1.19 -6.11 -16.00
C MET A 151 -1.61 -7.27 -16.92
N SER A 152 -2.59 -7.00 -17.79
CA SER A 152 -3.21 -8.00 -18.66
C SER A 152 -2.53 -8.12 -20.03
N GLY A 153 -1.73 -7.12 -20.43
CA GLY A 153 -0.86 -7.14 -21.60
C GLY A 153 0.55 -7.65 -21.28
#